data_AF-A0A932NIY6-F1
#
_entry.id   AF-A0A932NIY6-F1
#
_cell.length_a   1.000
_cell.length_b   1.000
_cell.length_c   1.000
_cell.angle_alpha   90.00
_cell.angle_beta   90.00
_cell.angle_gamma   90.00
#
_symmetry.space_group_name_H-M   'P 1'
#
loop_
_entity.id
_entity.type
_entity.pdbx_description
1 polymer ?
#
loop_
_entity_poly.entity_id
_entity_poly.type
_entity_poly.pdbx_seq_one_letter_code
_entity_poly.pdbx_strand_id
1 'polypeptide(L)'
;MKWISLFIGLAILGFGVQKYYLEPQEAAKAMAAAPPPPPPPPPLEEPPPPVIDEASMEKIRLSTKDTNPLVRWEAIQLMISAGTPEADTYLFDMLQRDTEADLRLRAVAVLKSRPGLKVSRALTNALKDSEPDVRLAALDAVSHREDINAAQFVGTLVSDSDERVRLAAIRALNMLNEKRARKTREAADRNAQAQKDYQLKMQEYEAAQLKAAEGRR
;
A
#
# COMPACT_ATOMS: atom_id res chain seq x y z
N MET A 1 85.80 -4.76 66.36
CA MET A 1 86.46 -4.05 65.23
C MET A 1 85.42 -4.05 64.10
N LYS A 2 84.73 -2.95 63.78
CA LYS A 2 85.15 -1.71 63.10
C LYS A 2 85.12 -1.88 61.56
N TRP A 3 84.39 -0.97 60.89
CA TRP A 3 83.94 -1.00 59.48
C TRP A 3 82.84 -2.07 59.21
N ILE A 4 81.92 -1.96 58.23
CA ILE A 4 81.57 -0.86 57.28
C ILE A 4 80.04 -0.91 56.98
N SER A 5 79.47 0.11 56.30
CA SER A 5 78.03 0.20 55.94
C SER A 5 77.79 0.55 54.46
N LEU A 6 76.53 0.34 54.00
CA LEU A 6 75.78 1.18 53.02
C LEU A 6 75.91 0.94 51.49
N PHE A 7 74.75 1.07 50.79
CA PHE A 7 74.54 1.36 49.35
C PHE A 7 74.94 0.27 48.31
N ILE A 8 74.32 0.04 47.14
CA ILE A 8 73.17 0.54 46.33
C ILE A 8 72.66 -0.68 45.51
N GLY A 9 71.41 -0.84 45.06
CA GLY A 9 70.29 0.10 45.03
C GLY A 9 69.77 0.48 43.63
N LEU A 10 70.16 -0.20 42.52
CA LEU A 10 69.59 0.03 41.17
C LEU A 10 70.06 -1.03 40.14
N ALA A 11 69.31 -2.13 39.96
CA ALA A 11 69.65 -3.17 38.96
C ALA A 11 68.44 -3.82 38.24
N ILE A 12 67.21 -3.32 38.46
CA ILE A 12 65.97 -3.91 37.90
C ILE A 12 65.20 -2.91 37.00
N LEU A 13 65.72 -1.69 36.80
CA LEU A 13 65.11 -0.64 35.97
C LEU A 13 65.85 -0.37 34.64
N GLY A 14 66.66 -1.33 34.16
CA GLY A 14 67.45 -1.17 32.92
C GLY A 14 66.79 -1.71 31.64
N PHE A 15 65.96 -2.75 31.73
CA PHE A 15 65.54 -3.51 30.53
C PHE A 15 64.11 -3.22 30.03
N GLY A 16 63.28 -2.53 30.84
CA GLY A 16 61.89 -2.20 30.48
C GLY A 16 61.72 -0.86 29.74
N VAL A 17 62.71 0.04 29.80
CA VAL A 17 62.56 1.44 29.35
C VAL A 17 62.95 1.64 27.88
N GLN A 18 63.94 0.89 27.37
CA GLN A 18 64.46 1.05 26.00
C GLN A 18 63.39 0.89 24.91
N LYS A 19 62.38 0.02 25.13
CA LYS A 19 61.30 -0.24 24.15
C LYS A 19 60.24 0.87 24.08
N TYR A 20 60.15 1.75 25.09
CA TYR A 20 59.13 2.80 25.15
C TYR A 20 59.59 4.17 24.61
N TYR A 21 60.87 4.34 24.26
CA TYR A 21 61.45 5.65 23.93
C TYR A 21 61.93 5.82 22.47
N LEU A 22 61.69 4.85 21.58
CA LEU A 22 62.26 4.84 20.21
C LEU A 22 61.25 4.75 19.04
N GLU A 23 59.95 4.98 19.27
CA GLU A 23 58.93 5.10 18.21
C GLU A 23 58.20 6.47 18.01
N PRO A 24 58.54 7.61 18.67
CA PRO A 24 57.81 8.87 18.43
C PRO A 24 57.81 9.37 16.97
N GLN A 25 58.88 9.13 16.21
CA GLN A 25 59.02 9.71 14.86
C GLN A 25 58.24 8.97 13.78
N GLU A 26 58.08 7.65 13.88
CA GLU A 26 57.29 6.89 12.90
C GLU A 26 55.79 7.10 13.13
N ALA A 27 55.35 7.12 14.40
CA ALA A 27 53.98 7.49 14.77
C ALA A 27 53.63 8.91 14.29
N ALA A 28 54.52 9.89 14.50
CA ALA A 28 54.31 11.26 14.02
C ALA A 28 54.26 11.36 12.48
N LYS A 29 55.08 10.59 11.75
CA LYS A 29 54.99 10.50 10.27
C LYS A 29 53.68 9.86 9.81
N ALA A 30 53.23 8.80 10.48
CA ALA A 30 51.96 8.15 10.15
C ALA A 30 50.75 9.07 10.40
N MET A 31 50.78 9.87 11.48
CA MET A 31 49.73 10.88 11.77
C MET A 31 49.78 12.11 10.85
N ALA A 32 50.90 12.35 10.14
CA ALA A 32 51.05 13.44 9.17
C ALA A 32 50.63 13.06 7.74
N ALA A 33 50.41 11.77 7.46
CA ALA A 33 49.82 11.33 6.20
C ALA A 33 48.31 11.60 6.21
N ALA A 34 47.81 12.31 5.20
CA ALA A 34 46.37 12.49 5.03
C ALA A 34 45.68 11.11 4.94
N PRO A 35 44.49 10.94 5.55
CA PRO A 35 43.78 9.66 5.49
C PRO A 35 43.58 9.26 4.02
N PRO A 36 43.72 7.97 3.68
CA PRO A 36 43.55 7.52 2.31
C PRO A 36 42.16 7.93 1.79
N PRO A 37 42.04 8.32 0.51
CA PRO A 37 40.75 8.65 -0.06
C PRO A 37 39.80 7.45 0.12
N PRO A 38 38.51 7.69 0.38
CA PRO A 38 37.55 6.60 0.52
C PRO A 38 37.57 5.73 -0.74
N PRO A 39 37.38 4.40 -0.60
CA PRO A 39 37.30 3.52 -1.76
C PRO A 39 36.16 3.99 -2.68
N PRO A 40 36.28 3.79 -4.00
CA PRO A 40 35.18 4.07 -4.91
C PRO A 40 33.93 3.29 -4.48
N PRO A 41 32.72 3.83 -4.70
CA PRO A 41 31.50 3.07 -4.44
C PRO A 41 31.55 1.75 -5.25
N PRO A 42 31.00 0.65 -4.71
CA PRO A 42 30.93 -0.60 -5.47
C PRO A 42 30.19 -0.37 -6.78
N PRO A 43 30.55 -1.09 -7.87
CA PRO A 43 29.79 -1.03 -9.11
C PRO A 43 28.34 -1.40 -8.83
N LEU A 44 27.41 -0.62 -9.37
CA LEU A 44 25.99 -0.93 -9.28
C LEU A 44 25.73 -2.21 -10.07
N GLU A 45 25.25 -3.25 -9.39
CA GLU A 45 24.73 -4.44 -10.07
C GLU A 45 23.49 -4.04 -10.86
N GLU A 46 23.51 -4.26 -12.18
CA GLU A 46 22.32 -4.12 -13.00
C GLU A 46 21.29 -5.20 -12.60
N PRO A 47 20.00 -4.86 -12.50
CA PRO A 47 18.98 -5.87 -12.25
C PRO A 47 18.99 -6.90 -13.39
N PRO A 48 18.74 -8.19 -13.12
CA PRO A 48 18.66 -9.20 -14.17
C PRO A 48 17.59 -8.80 -15.19
N PRO A 49 17.78 -9.13 -16.49
CA PRO A 49 16.79 -8.80 -17.52
C PRO A 49 15.43 -9.43 -17.17
N PRO A 50 14.32 -8.77 -17.53
CA PRO A 50 12.98 -9.29 -17.23
C PRO A 50 12.81 -10.68 -17.88
N VAL A 51 12.27 -11.62 -17.10
CA VAL A 51 12.03 -13.01 -17.53
C VAL A 51 11.03 -13.09 -18.69
N ILE A 52 10.19 -12.07 -18.84
CA ILE A 52 9.19 -11.95 -19.90
C ILE A 52 9.53 -10.70 -20.72
N ASP A 53 9.88 -10.89 -22.00
CA ASP A 53 10.08 -9.82 -22.97
C ASP A 53 8.75 -9.43 -23.65
N GLU A 54 8.75 -8.32 -24.40
CA GLU A 54 7.54 -7.83 -25.07
C GLU A 54 7.00 -8.83 -26.12
N ALA A 55 7.88 -9.58 -26.78
CA ALA A 55 7.50 -10.62 -27.74
C ALA A 55 6.81 -11.82 -27.06
N SER A 56 7.17 -12.15 -25.82
CA SER A 56 6.48 -13.15 -24.99
C SER A 56 5.20 -12.60 -24.41
N MET A 57 5.17 -11.33 -23.99
CA MET A 57 3.96 -10.64 -23.55
C MET A 57 2.87 -10.64 -24.63
N GLU A 58 3.21 -10.42 -25.90
CA GLU A 58 2.22 -10.47 -26.98
C GLU A 58 1.61 -11.88 -27.15
N LYS A 59 2.40 -12.95 -27.00
CA LYS A 59 1.89 -14.33 -26.99
C LYS A 59 0.99 -14.61 -25.79
N ILE A 60 1.31 -14.04 -24.62
CA ILE A 60 0.49 -14.14 -23.41
C ILE A 60 -0.85 -13.42 -23.63
N ARG A 61 -0.86 -12.22 -24.24
CA ARG A 61 -2.09 -11.51 -24.61
C ARG A 61 -2.98 -12.34 -25.55
N LEU A 62 -2.40 -13.03 -26.54
CA LEU A 62 -3.16 -13.95 -27.41
C LEU A 62 -3.75 -15.14 -26.64
N SER A 63 -3.00 -15.70 -25.67
CA SER A 63 -3.42 -16.84 -24.84
C SER A 63 -4.63 -16.53 -23.94
N THR A 64 -4.95 -15.25 -23.69
CA THR A 64 -6.20 -14.84 -23.00
C THR A 64 -7.48 -15.24 -23.75
N LYS A 65 -7.37 -15.63 -25.03
CA LYS A 65 -8.47 -16.04 -25.89
C LYS A 65 -8.42 -17.53 -26.26
N ASP A 66 -7.59 -18.32 -25.58
CA ASP A 66 -7.48 -19.76 -25.84
C ASP A 66 -8.81 -20.49 -25.61
N THR A 67 -9.03 -21.55 -26.38
CA THR A 67 -10.17 -22.46 -26.19
C THR A 67 -10.24 -23.08 -24.80
N ASN A 68 -9.09 -23.39 -24.20
CA ASN A 68 -8.98 -23.97 -22.87
C ASN A 68 -9.09 -22.88 -21.79
N PRO A 69 -10.08 -22.94 -20.88
CA PRO A 69 -10.26 -21.94 -19.83
C PRO A 69 -9.06 -21.80 -18.89
N LEU A 70 -8.33 -22.88 -18.61
CA LEU A 70 -7.15 -22.81 -17.76
C LEU A 70 -6.03 -22.00 -18.44
N VAL A 71 -5.86 -22.11 -19.75
CA VAL A 71 -4.86 -21.31 -20.50
C VAL A 71 -5.23 -19.83 -20.48
N ARG A 72 -6.53 -19.49 -20.65
CA ARG A 72 -7.01 -18.10 -20.50
C ARG A 72 -6.71 -17.53 -19.12
N TRP A 73 -6.97 -18.33 -18.07
CA TRP A 73 -6.71 -17.92 -16.69
C TRP A 73 -5.23 -17.73 -16.38
N GLU A 74 -4.37 -18.70 -16.73
CA GLU A 74 -2.94 -18.61 -16.46
C GLU A 74 -2.27 -17.45 -17.23
N ALA A 75 -2.75 -17.15 -18.45
CA ALA A 75 -2.31 -15.96 -19.18
C ALA A 75 -2.61 -14.66 -18.41
N ILE A 76 -3.82 -14.52 -17.85
CA ILE A 76 -4.19 -13.35 -17.06
C ILE A 76 -3.47 -13.33 -15.70
N GLN A 77 -3.29 -14.47 -15.04
CA GLN A 77 -2.50 -14.58 -13.81
C GLN A 77 -1.05 -14.15 -14.01
N LEU A 78 -0.42 -14.57 -15.11
CA LEU A 78 0.93 -14.16 -15.42
C LEU A 78 1.01 -12.63 -15.60
N MET A 79 0.07 -12.03 -16.33
CA MET A 79 -0.03 -10.56 -16.50
C MET A 79 -0.25 -9.82 -15.17
N ILE A 80 -1.03 -10.38 -14.25
CA ILE A 80 -1.22 -9.85 -12.89
C ILE A 80 0.09 -9.92 -12.09
N SER A 81 0.77 -11.07 -12.11
CA SER A 81 2.01 -11.29 -11.34
C SER A 81 3.18 -10.46 -11.86
N ALA A 82 3.22 -10.19 -13.17
CA ALA A 82 4.17 -9.30 -13.82
C ALA A 82 3.84 -7.80 -13.60
N GLY A 83 2.73 -7.47 -12.92
CA GLY A 83 2.36 -6.09 -12.61
C GLY A 83 1.91 -5.26 -13.80
N THR A 84 1.47 -5.89 -14.90
CA THR A 84 1.13 -5.17 -16.14
C THR A 84 -0.15 -4.32 -15.97
N PRO A 85 -0.16 -3.04 -16.40
CA PRO A 85 -1.32 -2.16 -16.26
C PRO A 85 -2.58 -2.67 -16.99
N GLU A 86 -2.40 -3.45 -18.05
CA GLU A 86 -3.49 -3.96 -18.90
C GLU A 86 -4.22 -5.15 -18.27
N ALA A 87 -3.66 -5.81 -17.25
CA ALA A 87 -4.23 -7.01 -16.63
C ALA A 87 -5.68 -6.81 -16.16
N ASP A 88 -5.99 -5.65 -15.57
CA ASP A 88 -7.36 -5.29 -15.14
C ASP A 88 -8.34 -5.21 -16.33
N THR A 89 -7.87 -4.86 -17.54
CA THR A 89 -8.70 -4.85 -18.75
C THR A 89 -9.11 -6.26 -19.15
N TYR A 90 -8.17 -7.22 -19.12
CA TYR A 90 -8.47 -8.62 -19.39
C TYR A 90 -9.36 -9.24 -18.31
N LEU A 91 -9.22 -8.83 -17.04
CA LEU A 91 -10.14 -9.21 -15.97
C LEU A 91 -11.57 -8.67 -16.20
N PHE A 92 -11.72 -7.43 -16.71
CA PHE A 92 -13.04 -6.88 -17.05
C PHE A 92 -13.68 -7.61 -18.23
N ASP A 93 -12.92 -7.91 -19.28
CA ASP A 93 -13.42 -8.67 -20.44
C ASP A 93 -13.77 -10.12 -20.05
N MET A 94 -12.94 -10.78 -19.24
CA MET A 94 -13.23 -12.11 -18.68
C MET A 94 -14.52 -12.11 -17.85
N LEU A 95 -14.65 -11.20 -16.90
CA LEU A 95 -15.87 -11.06 -16.09
C LEU A 95 -17.12 -10.75 -16.92
N GLN A 96 -16.99 -10.04 -18.04
CA GLN A 96 -18.14 -9.68 -18.87
C GLN A 96 -18.52 -10.75 -19.91
N ARG A 97 -17.56 -11.52 -20.42
CA ARG A 97 -17.73 -12.28 -21.69
C ARG A 97 -17.24 -13.72 -21.66
N ASP A 98 -16.51 -14.16 -20.63
CA ASP A 98 -16.02 -15.53 -20.59
C ASP A 98 -17.18 -16.52 -20.42
N THR A 99 -17.17 -17.62 -21.16
CA THR A 99 -18.23 -18.63 -21.11
C THR A 99 -18.24 -19.36 -19.76
N GLU A 100 -17.06 -19.55 -19.15
CA GLU A 100 -16.92 -20.34 -17.94
C GLU A 100 -17.22 -19.53 -16.68
N ALA A 101 -18.24 -19.98 -15.94
CA ALA A 101 -18.64 -19.41 -14.66
C ALA A 101 -17.46 -19.25 -13.69
N ASP A 102 -16.61 -20.28 -13.62
CA ASP A 102 -15.41 -20.33 -12.78
C ASP A 102 -14.40 -19.22 -13.10
N LEU A 103 -14.27 -18.83 -14.36
CA LEU A 103 -13.36 -17.75 -14.75
C LEU A 103 -13.94 -16.38 -14.42
N ARG A 104 -15.26 -16.20 -14.61
CA ARG A 104 -15.97 -14.99 -14.15
C ARG A 104 -15.89 -14.85 -12.63
N LEU A 105 -16.12 -15.93 -11.87
CA LEU A 105 -15.92 -16.03 -10.42
C LEU A 105 -14.51 -15.59 -9.99
N ARG A 106 -13.48 -16.17 -10.62
CA ARG A 106 -12.08 -15.84 -10.34
C ARG A 106 -11.76 -14.37 -10.66
N ALA A 107 -12.32 -13.82 -11.74
CA ALA A 107 -12.19 -12.41 -12.07
C ALA A 107 -12.83 -11.50 -11.00
N VAL A 108 -14.03 -11.84 -10.49
CA VAL A 108 -14.64 -11.14 -9.33
C VAL A 108 -13.72 -11.20 -8.11
N ALA A 109 -13.14 -12.37 -7.80
CA ALA A 109 -12.28 -12.56 -6.63
C ALA A 109 -11.03 -11.66 -6.68
N VAL A 110 -10.39 -11.51 -7.84
CA VAL A 110 -9.26 -10.57 -8.01
C VAL A 110 -9.73 -9.11 -7.97
N LEU A 111 -10.84 -8.79 -8.64
CA LEU A 111 -11.36 -7.42 -8.74
C LEU A 111 -11.92 -6.89 -7.41
N LYS A 112 -12.35 -7.75 -6.48
CA LYS A 112 -12.88 -7.38 -5.16
C LYS A 112 -12.02 -6.33 -4.44
N SER A 113 -10.71 -6.54 -4.39
CA SER A 113 -9.73 -5.69 -3.71
C SER A 113 -9.10 -4.60 -4.59
N ARG A 114 -9.36 -4.57 -5.90
CA ARG A 114 -8.74 -3.61 -6.84
C ARG A 114 -9.36 -2.21 -6.69
N PRO A 115 -8.57 -1.13 -6.61
CA PRO A 115 -9.11 0.22 -6.43
C PRO A 115 -9.83 0.74 -7.69
N GLY A 116 -10.64 1.79 -7.52
CA GLY A 116 -11.14 2.61 -8.63
C GLY A 116 -12.56 2.32 -9.13
N LEU A 117 -13.11 3.32 -9.85
CA LEU A 117 -14.52 3.34 -10.27
C LEU A 117 -14.85 2.34 -11.40
N LYS A 118 -13.89 2.01 -12.27
CA LYS A 118 -14.09 0.98 -13.31
C LYS A 118 -14.36 -0.39 -12.67
N VAL A 119 -13.59 -0.73 -11.63
CA VAL A 119 -13.77 -1.96 -10.84
C VAL A 119 -15.14 -2.00 -10.17
N SER A 120 -15.55 -0.93 -9.48
CA SER A 120 -16.89 -0.85 -8.88
C SER A 120 -18.01 -1.04 -9.91
N ARG A 121 -17.89 -0.46 -11.12
CA ARG A 121 -18.86 -0.67 -12.21
C ARG A 121 -18.87 -2.11 -12.72
N ALA A 122 -17.71 -2.74 -12.89
CA ALA A 122 -17.61 -4.13 -13.33
C ALA A 122 -18.25 -5.10 -12.32
N LEU A 123 -17.95 -4.94 -11.02
CA LEU A 123 -18.56 -5.73 -9.94
C LEU A 123 -20.06 -5.49 -9.82
N THR A 124 -20.53 -4.24 -10.01
CA THR A 124 -21.96 -3.92 -10.03
C THR A 124 -22.68 -4.56 -11.23
N ASN A 125 -22.01 -4.69 -12.38
CA ASN A 125 -22.57 -5.40 -13.54
C ASN A 125 -22.65 -6.92 -13.30
N ALA A 126 -21.67 -7.51 -12.60
CA ALA A 126 -21.64 -8.93 -12.25
C ALA A 126 -22.79 -9.37 -11.31
N LEU A 127 -23.48 -8.44 -10.65
CA LEU A 127 -24.76 -8.71 -9.96
C LEU A 127 -25.86 -9.21 -10.91
N LYS A 128 -25.67 -9.09 -12.23
CA LYS A 128 -26.62 -9.54 -13.27
C LYS A 128 -26.15 -10.78 -14.04
N ASP A 129 -25.10 -11.45 -13.56
CA ASP A 129 -24.59 -12.66 -14.21
C ASP A 129 -25.65 -13.77 -14.24
N SER A 130 -25.62 -14.64 -15.26
CA SER A 130 -26.54 -15.77 -15.35
C SER A 130 -26.34 -16.76 -14.19
N GLU A 131 -25.10 -16.90 -13.71
CA GLU A 131 -24.74 -17.89 -12.71
C GLU A 131 -24.89 -17.35 -11.29
N PRO A 132 -25.63 -18.05 -10.41
CA PRO A 132 -25.91 -17.57 -9.06
C PRO A 132 -24.63 -17.41 -8.23
N ASP A 133 -23.61 -18.25 -8.45
CA ASP A 133 -22.35 -18.17 -7.72
C ASP A 133 -21.55 -16.91 -8.10
N VAL A 134 -21.59 -16.49 -9.37
CA VAL A 134 -21.00 -15.20 -9.79
C VAL A 134 -21.76 -14.03 -9.17
N ARG A 135 -23.10 -14.09 -9.11
CA ARG A 135 -23.92 -13.07 -8.41
C ARG A 135 -23.62 -13.01 -6.91
N LEU A 136 -23.42 -14.15 -6.25
CA LEU A 136 -22.99 -14.25 -4.84
C LEU A 136 -21.63 -13.60 -4.62
N ALA A 137 -20.64 -13.91 -5.47
CA ALA A 137 -19.31 -13.30 -5.39
C ALA A 137 -19.37 -11.78 -5.64
N ALA A 138 -20.22 -11.32 -6.56
CA ALA A 138 -20.42 -9.89 -6.83
C ALA A 138 -21.07 -9.17 -5.63
N LEU A 139 -22.03 -9.80 -4.95
CA LEU A 139 -22.65 -9.28 -3.72
C LEU A 139 -21.63 -9.14 -2.58
N ASP A 140 -20.81 -10.17 -2.36
CA ASP A 140 -19.71 -10.13 -1.38
C ASP A 140 -18.67 -9.05 -1.74
N ALA A 141 -18.28 -8.94 -3.00
CA ALA A 141 -17.33 -7.93 -3.47
C ALA A 141 -17.85 -6.49 -3.30
N VAL A 142 -19.12 -6.23 -3.66
CA VAL A 142 -19.78 -4.93 -3.44
C VAL A 142 -19.88 -4.59 -1.95
N SER A 143 -20.23 -5.57 -1.11
CA SER A 143 -20.36 -5.39 0.34
C SER A 143 -19.01 -5.10 1.00
N HIS A 144 -17.96 -5.84 0.64
CA HIS A 144 -16.59 -5.64 1.12
C HIS A 144 -16.05 -4.24 0.80
N ARG A 145 -16.42 -3.68 -0.35
CA ARG A 145 -16.04 -2.33 -0.79
C ARG A 145 -16.89 -1.22 -0.16
N GLU A 146 -17.93 -1.59 0.58
CA GLU A 146 -18.94 -0.69 1.15
C GLU A 146 -19.52 0.32 0.13
N ASP A 147 -19.70 -0.11 -1.14
CA ASP A 147 -20.09 0.78 -2.24
C ASP A 147 -21.59 1.07 -2.24
N ILE A 148 -21.99 2.10 -1.49
CA ILE A 148 -23.39 2.54 -1.34
C ILE A 148 -24.07 2.77 -2.71
N ASN A 149 -23.33 3.17 -3.75
CA ASN A 149 -23.90 3.45 -5.07
C ASN A 149 -24.47 2.18 -5.74
N ALA A 150 -23.97 1.00 -5.35
CA ALA A 150 -24.48 -0.27 -5.83
C ALA A 150 -25.81 -0.70 -5.19
N ALA A 151 -26.26 -0.04 -4.11
CA ALA A 151 -27.42 -0.47 -3.31
C ALA A 151 -28.72 -0.63 -4.13
N GLN A 152 -28.94 0.20 -5.16
CA GLN A 152 -30.10 0.05 -6.05
C GLN A 152 -30.06 -1.25 -6.88
N PHE A 153 -28.86 -1.71 -7.26
CA PHE A 153 -28.66 -2.93 -8.03
C PHE A 153 -28.70 -4.15 -7.11
N VAL A 154 -28.09 -4.06 -5.92
CA VAL A 154 -28.27 -5.09 -4.86
C VAL A 154 -29.75 -5.28 -4.52
N GLY A 155 -30.53 -4.19 -4.52
CA GLY A 155 -31.98 -4.22 -4.30
C GLY A 155 -32.77 -5.12 -5.26
N THR A 156 -32.34 -5.25 -6.52
CA THR A 156 -33.05 -6.12 -7.47
C THR A 156 -32.84 -7.62 -7.19
N LEU A 157 -31.77 -7.99 -6.46
CA LEU A 157 -31.44 -9.39 -6.13
C LEU A 157 -32.22 -9.90 -4.89
N VAL A 158 -32.99 -9.06 -4.21
CA VAL A 158 -33.88 -9.51 -3.11
C VAL A 158 -34.98 -10.44 -3.62
N SER A 159 -35.33 -10.35 -4.92
CA SER A 159 -36.27 -11.25 -5.62
C SER A 159 -35.57 -12.19 -6.63
N ASP A 160 -34.28 -12.44 -6.46
CA ASP A 160 -33.52 -13.39 -7.30
C ASP A 160 -34.13 -14.81 -7.28
N SER A 161 -33.92 -15.61 -8.32
CA SER A 161 -34.39 -16.99 -8.38
C SER A 161 -33.72 -17.88 -7.32
N ASP A 162 -32.44 -17.66 -7.03
CA ASP A 162 -31.65 -18.46 -6.07
C ASP A 162 -31.79 -17.90 -4.64
N GLU A 163 -32.17 -18.75 -3.69
CA GLU A 163 -32.39 -18.35 -2.28
C GLU A 163 -31.12 -17.87 -1.56
N ARG A 164 -29.95 -18.37 -1.95
CA ARG A 164 -28.65 -17.95 -1.41
C ARG A 164 -28.38 -16.51 -1.87
N VAL A 165 -28.68 -16.20 -3.13
CA VAL A 165 -28.57 -14.86 -3.71
C VAL A 165 -29.53 -13.89 -3.02
N ARG A 166 -30.80 -14.26 -2.83
CA ARG A 166 -31.78 -13.43 -2.07
C ARG A 166 -31.29 -13.12 -0.66
N LEU A 167 -30.81 -14.13 0.07
CA LEU A 167 -30.29 -13.98 1.43
C LEU A 167 -29.05 -13.07 1.47
N ALA A 168 -28.12 -13.24 0.53
CA ALA A 168 -26.92 -12.42 0.41
C ALA A 168 -27.27 -10.96 0.07
N ALA A 169 -28.25 -10.71 -0.81
CA ALA A 169 -28.71 -9.37 -1.17
C ALA A 169 -29.26 -8.61 0.05
N ILE A 170 -30.09 -9.25 0.87
CA ILE A 170 -30.64 -8.64 2.11
C ILE A 170 -29.50 -8.29 3.09
N ARG A 171 -28.51 -9.18 3.26
CA ARG A 171 -27.33 -8.91 4.11
C ARG A 171 -26.50 -7.73 3.58
N ALA A 172 -26.25 -7.70 2.28
CA ALA A 172 -25.52 -6.63 1.61
C ALA A 172 -26.23 -5.26 1.78
N LEU A 173 -27.55 -5.20 1.61
CA LEU A 173 -28.33 -3.97 1.83
C LEU A 173 -28.22 -3.45 3.26
N ASN A 174 -28.25 -4.34 4.27
CA ASN A 174 -28.08 -3.93 5.67
C ASN A 174 -26.70 -3.29 5.89
N MET A 175 -25.62 -3.94 5.42
CA MET A 175 -24.26 -3.40 5.52
C MET A 175 -24.09 -2.05 4.80
N LEU A 176 -24.62 -1.92 3.58
CA LEU A 176 -24.57 -0.65 2.82
C LEU A 176 -25.39 0.46 3.50
N ASN A 177 -26.52 0.11 4.13
CA ASN A 177 -27.32 1.06 4.90
C ASN A 177 -26.60 1.53 6.18
N GLU A 178 -25.94 0.63 6.90
CA GLU A 178 -25.09 0.97 8.05
C GLU A 178 -23.93 1.89 7.65
N LYS A 179 -23.25 1.61 6.52
CA LYS A 179 -22.23 2.50 5.96
C LYS A 179 -22.80 3.90 5.64
N ARG A 180 -23.98 3.96 5.01
CA ARG A 180 -24.66 5.22 4.69
C ARG A 180 -25.02 6.00 5.94
N ALA A 181 -25.58 5.34 6.96
CA ALA A 181 -25.93 5.96 8.24
C ALA A 181 -24.68 6.51 8.95
N ARG A 182 -23.57 5.76 8.94
CA ARG A 182 -22.27 6.19 9.47
C ARG A 182 -21.76 7.46 8.78
N LYS A 183 -21.67 7.45 7.43
CA LYS A 183 -21.29 8.64 6.65
C LYS A 183 -22.20 9.85 6.89
N THR A 184 -23.50 9.62 7.10
CA THR A 184 -24.48 10.69 7.36
C THR A 184 -24.22 11.37 8.71
N ARG A 185 -23.92 10.59 9.75
CA ARG A 185 -23.54 11.13 11.08
C ARG A 185 -22.21 11.90 11.00
N GLU A 186 -21.18 11.30 10.41
CA GLU A 186 -19.87 11.96 10.19
C GLU A 186 -19.98 13.28 9.39
N ALA A 187 -20.94 13.39 8.47
CA ALA A 187 -21.22 14.63 7.75
C ALA A 187 -21.95 15.65 8.63
N ALA A 188 -22.96 15.22 9.40
CA ALA A 188 -23.68 16.09 10.33
C ALA A 188 -22.75 16.68 11.41
N ASP A 189 -21.87 15.85 11.99
CA ASP A 189 -20.92 16.28 13.03
C ASP A 189 -19.93 17.33 12.49
N ARG A 190 -19.38 17.10 11.28
CA ARG A 190 -18.50 18.07 10.61
C ARG A 190 -19.22 19.37 10.27
N ASN A 191 -20.46 19.30 9.79
CA ASN A 191 -21.27 20.49 9.49
C ASN A 191 -21.58 21.28 10.78
N ALA A 192 -21.92 20.60 11.87
CA ALA A 192 -22.16 21.22 13.17
C ALA A 192 -20.90 21.90 13.73
N GLN A 193 -19.72 21.29 13.57
CA GLN A 193 -18.46 21.91 13.96
C GLN A 193 -18.13 23.12 13.09
N ALA A 194 -18.22 23.01 11.76
CA ALA A 194 -17.97 24.11 10.84
C ALA A 194 -18.90 25.31 11.11
N GLN A 195 -20.15 25.06 11.50
CA GLN A 195 -21.09 26.13 11.88
C GLN A 195 -20.69 26.84 13.18
N LYS A 196 -20.20 26.11 14.19
CA LYS A 196 -19.66 26.70 15.43
C LYS A 196 -18.41 27.52 15.16
N ASP A 197 -17.48 26.99 14.37
CA ASP A 197 -16.24 27.67 13.99
C ASP A 197 -16.53 28.96 13.20
N TYR A 198 -17.55 28.95 12.35
CA TYR A 198 -18.03 30.13 11.64
C TYR A 198 -18.66 31.16 12.60
N GLN A 199 -19.53 30.73 13.52
CA GLN A 199 -20.14 31.61 14.52
C GLN A 199 -19.09 32.30 15.41
N LEU A 200 -18.07 31.57 15.86
CA LEU A 200 -16.97 32.14 16.64
C LEU A 200 -16.21 33.21 15.85
N LYS A 201 -15.86 32.93 14.60
CA LYS A 201 -15.19 33.91 13.71
C LYS A 201 -16.02 35.16 13.44
N MET A 202 -17.34 35.01 13.34
CA MET A 202 -18.25 36.17 13.20
C MET A 202 -18.28 37.01 14.48
N GLN A 203 -18.32 36.39 15.66
CA GLN A 203 -18.23 37.10 16.95
C GLN A 203 -16.89 37.83 17.13
N GLU A 204 -15.78 37.18 16.77
CA GLU A 204 -14.44 37.79 16.77
C GLU A 204 -14.35 38.99 15.81
N TYR A 205 -14.93 38.87 14.61
CA TYR A 205 -15.01 39.95 13.64
C TYR A 205 -15.83 41.14 14.16
N GLU A 206 -17.03 40.89 14.70
CA GLU A 206 -17.90 41.92 15.27
C GLU A 206 -17.21 42.65 16.44
N ALA A 207 -16.57 41.91 17.35
CA ALA A 207 -15.81 42.48 18.46
C ALA A 207 -14.62 43.34 17.98
N ALA A 208 -13.92 42.91 16.92
CA ALA A 208 -12.84 43.69 16.32
C ALA A 208 -13.33 44.99 15.66
N GLN A 209 -14.49 44.96 14.98
CA GLN A 209 -15.11 46.15 14.40
C GLN A 209 -15.53 47.17 15.47
N LEU A 210 -16.17 46.71 16.55
CA LEU A 210 -16.56 47.55 17.69
C LEU A 210 -15.35 48.27 18.30
N LYS A 211 -14.29 47.51 18.63
CA LYS A 211 -13.05 48.06 19.19
C LYS A 211 -12.37 49.07 18.26
N ALA A 212 -12.42 48.85 16.94
CA ALA A 212 -11.87 49.76 15.95
C ALA A 212 -12.70 51.05 15.78
N ALA A 213 -14.01 51.01 16.08
CA ALA A 213 -14.88 52.19 16.09
C ALA A 213 -14.71 53.04 17.37
N GLU A 214 -14.49 52.40 18.52
CA GLU A 214 -14.25 53.08 19.81
C GLU A 214 -12.91 53.83 19.82
N GLY A 215 -11.83 53.21 19.33
CA GLY A 215 -10.50 53.82 19.28
C GLY A 215 -10.31 54.99 18.28
N ARG A 216 -11.40 55.50 17.69
CA ARG A 216 -11.42 56.67 16.78
C ARG A 216 -12.18 57.87 17.36
N ARG A 217 -12.63 57.78 18.61
CA ARG A 217 -13.30 58.86 19.36
C ARG A 217 -12.38 59.44 20.43
#